data_AF-A0A4V3X9V3-F1
#
_entry.id   AF-A0A4V3X9V3-F1
#
_cell.length_a   1.000
_cell.length_b   1.000
_cell.length_c   1.000
_cell.angle_alpha   90.00
_cell.angle_beta   90.00
_cell.angle_gamma   90.00
#
_symmetry.space_group_name_H-M   'P 1'
#
loop_
_entity.id
_entity.type
_entity.pdbx_description
1 polymer ?
#
loop_
_entity_poly.entity_id
_entity_poly.type
_entity_poly.pdbx_seq_one_letter_code
_entity_poly.pdbx_strand_id
1 'polypeptide(L)'
;MQSEIPNWCLYKSRIRPTLESLLSASTLSRRRCPPLAPLRRLVAVAVADNVDVDVDAARPLLDAALSPCRARACVRVVRLPLAGGTHAEARAEQGVQDIPLGASARRLCSEYAAANGAALVSAQNPDEPSKKPTLQSYTVDLNQCGPMVLDALIKIKNEVDPTLTFRRSCREGICGSCAMNIGGQNTLACLCRIDRESPKDTKIYPLPHMYVVKDLVPDLTQFYKQYKSIEPWLKNDNPPAQGEFLQSIEDRKKLDGMYECILCACCSTSCPSYWWNQDEYLGPATLMQAYRWMADSRDSYKEQRGEKLQNDMSMYRCHTIFNCARTCPKGLNPAEAIAKIKLELATE
;
A
#
# COMPACT_ATOMS: atom_id res chain seq x y z
N MET A 1 -74.28 -13.74 29.40
CA MET A 1 -73.03 -14.47 29.67
C MET A 1 -72.06 -13.46 30.27
N GLN A 2 -72.07 -13.23 31.59
CA GLN A 2 -71.34 -14.00 32.62
C GLN A 2 -69.87 -14.20 32.19
N SER A 3 -68.83 -13.79 32.91
CA SER A 3 -68.64 -13.52 34.35
C SER A 3 -67.22 -12.93 34.52
N GLU A 4 -67.04 -11.80 35.20
CA GLU A 4 -66.56 -11.65 36.59
C GLU A 4 -65.03 -11.49 36.79
N ILE A 5 -64.70 -10.46 37.57
CA ILE A 5 -63.42 -10.04 38.20
C ILE A 5 -63.41 -10.64 39.63
N PRO A 6 -62.26 -10.92 40.31
CA PRO A 6 -61.63 -9.96 41.26
C PRO A 6 -60.09 -10.07 41.38
N ASN A 7 -59.33 -8.96 41.52
CA ASN A 7 -58.87 -8.30 42.78
C ASN A 7 -58.22 -9.26 43.81
N TRP A 8 -57.10 -8.95 44.46
CA TRP A 8 -56.99 -7.99 45.58
C TRP A 8 -55.52 -7.66 45.96
N CYS A 9 -55.31 -6.40 46.39
CA CYS A 9 -54.41 -5.92 47.48
C CYS A 9 -52.87 -5.90 47.28
N LEU A 10 -52.08 -4.88 47.68
CA LEU A 10 -52.19 -3.85 48.73
C LEU A 10 -51.31 -2.61 48.48
N TYR A 11 -51.90 -1.50 48.93
CA TYR A 11 -51.42 -0.19 49.39
C TYR A 11 -49.99 -0.03 49.99
N LYS A 12 -49.41 1.15 49.73
CA LYS A 12 -48.59 2.05 50.58
C LYS A 12 -47.05 1.89 50.74
N SER A 13 -46.37 2.90 50.18
CA SER A 13 -45.42 3.84 50.83
C SER A 13 -44.00 3.38 51.21
N ARG A 14 -42.96 4.03 50.66
CA ARG A 14 -42.10 5.05 51.33
C ARG A 14 -40.73 5.20 50.65
N ILE A 15 -40.36 6.47 50.44
CA ILE A 15 -39.01 7.07 50.55
C ILE A 15 -37.97 6.73 49.46
N ARG A 16 -37.68 7.74 48.63
CA ARG A 16 -36.44 7.89 47.84
C ARG A 16 -35.28 8.32 48.75
N PRO A 17 -34.04 7.87 48.53
CA PRO A 17 -32.85 8.64 48.86
C PRO A 17 -32.34 9.41 47.62
N THR A 18 -32.00 10.67 47.81
CA THR A 18 -31.34 11.55 46.83
C THR A 18 -29.85 11.21 46.66
N LEU A 19 -29.32 11.46 45.46
CA LEU A 19 -27.97 11.11 44.97
C LEU A 19 -26.78 11.64 45.83
N GLU A 20 -27.01 12.57 46.75
CA GLU A 20 -25.96 13.18 47.56
C GLU A 20 -25.37 12.27 48.64
N SER A 21 -26.07 11.19 49.04
CA SER A 21 -25.60 10.29 50.10
C SER A 21 -24.53 9.29 49.68
N LEU A 22 -24.23 9.15 48.38
CA LEU A 22 -23.22 8.22 47.87
C LEU A 22 -21.83 8.85 47.66
N LEU A 23 -21.67 10.16 47.87
CA LEU A 23 -20.44 10.90 47.54
C LEU A 23 -19.52 11.18 48.75
N SER A 24 -19.83 10.70 49.95
CA SER A 24 -19.04 10.99 51.18
C SER A 24 -18.17 9.83 51.68
N ALA A 25 -17.43 9.15 50.80
CA ALA A 25 -16.37 8.24 51.23
C ALA A 25 -15.24 8.08 50.19
N SER A 26 -14.22 8.95 50.24
CA SER A 26 -12.79 8.60 50.14
C SER A 26 -11.92 9.83 49.84
N THR A 27 -11.20 10.29 50.86
CA THR A 27 -10.06 11.20 50.76
C THR A 27 -8.75 10.40 50.62
N LEU A 28 -7.80 10.96 49.84
CA LEU A 28 -6.34 10.71 49.79
C LEU A 28 -5.81 9.42 49.13
N SER A 29 -5.15 9.57 47.96
CA SER A 29 -3.71 9.28 47.75
C SER A 29 -3.32 9.32 46.26
N ARG A 30 -2.08 9.75 45.98
CA ARG A 30 -1.48 9.93 44.63
C ARG A 30 -1.30 8.60 43.88
N ARG A 31 -1.33 8.67 42.54
CA ARG A 31 -0.85 7.68 41.55
C ARG A 31 -1.56 6.32 41.54
N ARG A 32 -2.68 6.23 40.81
CA ARG A 32 -3.15 5.07 40.00
C ARG A 32 -4.48 5.49 39.37
N CYS A 33 -4.69 5.19 38.08
CA CYS A 33 -6.02 5.26 37.48
C CYS A 33 -6.99 4.40 38.31
N PRO A 34 -8.21 4.88 38.64
CA PRO A 34 -9.19 4.04 39.28
C PRO A 34 -9.60 2.91 38.31
N PRO A 35 -9.82 1.68 38.81
CA PRO A 35 -10.29 0.59 37.95
C PRO A 35 -11.67 0.95 37.39
N LEU A 36 -11.91 0.66 36.10
CA LEU A 36 -13.19 0.82 35.38
C LEU A 36 -14.37 -0.02 35.94
N ALA A 37 -14.24 -0.59 37.13
CA ALA A 37 -15.24 -1.41 37.78
C ALA A 37 -16.53 -0.65 38.20
N PRO A 38 -16.50 0.64 38.62
CA PRO A 38 -17.73 1.35 39.03
C PRO A 38 -18.64 1.70 37.86
N LEU A 39 -18.09 1.97 36.67
CA LEU A 39 -18.85 2.36 35.47
C LEU A 39 -19.59 1.17 34.83
N ARG A 40 -19.00 -0.03 34.87
CA ARG A 40 -19.70 -1.25 34.44
C ARG A 40 -20.88 -1.59 35.35
N ARG A 41 -20.79 -1.29 36.65
CA ARG A 41 -21.93 -1.46 37.58
C ARG A 41 -23.03 -0.43 37.34
N LEU A 42 -22.70 0.83 37.06
CA LEU A 42 -23.70 1.87 36.81
C LEU A 42 -24.54 1.59 35.56
N VAL A 43 -23.89 1.18 34.46
CA VAL A 43 -24.60 0.82 33.22
C VAL A 43 -25.33 -0.52 33.35
N ALA A 44 -24.76 -1.50 34.07
CA ALA A 44 -25.42 -2.79 34.28
C ALA A 44 -26.64 -2.69 35.22
N VAL A 45 -26.63 -1.80 36.21
CA VAL A 45 -27.78 -1.54 37.10
C VAL A 45 -28.89 -0.79 36.36
N ALA A 46 -28.55 0.19 35.50
CA ALA A 46 -29.56 0.91 34.72
C ALA A 46 -30.28 0.02 33.68
N VAL A 47 -29.57 -0.95 33.08
CA VAL A 47 -30.17 -1.91 32.13
C VAL A 47 -30.98 -3.00 32.83
N ALA A 48 -30.67 -3.33 34.09
CA ALA A 48 -31.43 -4.30 34.87
C ALA A 48 -32.76 -3.72 35.42
N ASP A 49 -32.82 -2.42 35.70
CA ASP A 49 -33.95 -1.78 36.39
C ASP A 49 -34.84 -0.90 35.48
N ASN A 50 -34.64 -0.90 34.15
CA ASN A 50 -35.46 -0.16 33.18
C ASN A 50 -35.58 1.35 33.50
N VAL A 51 -34.47 1.98 33.88
CA VAL A 51 -34.42 3.43 34.14
C VAL A 51 -33.74 4.13 32.98
N ASP A 52 -34.43 5.10 32.35
CA ASP A 52 -33.86 5.95 31.32
C ASP A 52 -32.66 6.73 31.87
N VAL A 53 -31.48 6.51 31.28
CA VAL A 53 -30.26 7.26 31.60
C VAL A 53 -30.15 8.41 30.62
N ASP A 54 -30.19 9.64 31.12
CA ASP A 54 -29.94 10.85 30.33
C ASP A 54 -28.48 10.88 29.88
N VAL A 55 -28.25 10.46 28.63
CA VAL A 55 -26.93 10.30 28.01
C VAL A 55 -26.23 11.66 27.82
N ASP A 56 -26.99 12.74 27.69
CA ASP A 56 -26.45 14.08 27.45
C ASP A 56 -25.87 14.69 28.75
N ALA A 57 -26.42 14.34 29.91
CA ALA A 57 -25.88 14.75 31.20
C ALA A 57 -24.54 14.05 31.56
N ALA A 58 -24.27 12.85 31.02
CA ALA A 58 -23.08 12.06 31.33
C ALA A 58 -21.88 12.36 30.41
N ARG A 59 -22.11 13.03 29.28
CA ARG A 59 -21.11 13.29 28.22
C ARG A 59 -19.93 14.17 28.65
N PRO A 60 -20.12 15.27 29.41
CA PRO A 60 -19.01 16.14 29.83
C PRO A 60 -18.04 15.45 30.81
N LEU A 61 -18.55 14.54 31.64
CA LEU A 61 -17.76 13.77 32.60
C LEU A 61 -16.96 12.66 31.91
N LEU A 62 -17.49 12.09 30.84
CA LEU A 62 -16.81 11.10 30.00
C LEU A 62 -15.65 11.75 29.22
N ASP A 63 -15.87 12.94 28.64
CA ASP A 63 -14.84 13.68 27.91
C ASP A 63 -13.71 14.17 28.84
N ALA A 64 -14.04 14.61 30.06
CA ALA A 64 -13.04 15.01 31.06
C ALA A 64 -12.18 13.82 31.56
N ALA A 65 -12.76 12.62 31.65
CA ALA A 65 -12.03 11.39 32.03
C ALA A 65 -11.11 10.86 30.92
N LEU A 66 -11.40 11.17 29.65
CA LEU A 66 -10.65 10.69 28.48
C LEU A 66 -9.54 11.66 28.01
N SER A 67 -9.56 12.90 28.47
CA SER A 67 -8.58 13.96 28.15
C SER A 67 -7.09 13.58 28.40
N PRO A 68 -6.70 12.89 29.50
CA PRO A 68 -5.30 12.56 29.76
C PRO A 68 -4.78 11.31 29.01
N CYS A 69 -5.65 10.56 28.33
CA CYS A 69 -5.32 9.30 27.66
C CYS A 69 -5.16 9.44 26.13
N ARG A 70 -4.71 10.59 25.63
CA ARG A 70 -4.19 10.71 24.27
C ARG A 70 -2.86 9.97 24.17
N ALA A 71 -2.94 8.65 24.13
CA ALA A 71 -1.84 7.72 24.05
C ALA A 71 -1.08 7.91 22.74
N ARG A 72 0.13 8.48 22.88
CA ARG A 72 1.18 8.44 21.87
C ARG A 72 1.82 7.05 21.94
N ALA A 73 1.71 6.26 20.88
CA ALA A 73 2.41 4.98 20.75
C ALA A 73 3.63 5.11 19.83
N CYS A 74 4.76 4.58 20.31
CA CYS A 74 6.06 4.53 19.64
C CYS A 74 6.18 3.30 18.72
N VAL A 75 6.77 3.50 17.54
CA VAL A 75 7.19 2.44 16.61
C VAL A 75 8.65 2.08 16.90
N ARG A 76 8.97 0.78 16.92
CA ARG A 76 10.29 0.24 17.33
C ARG A 76 11.00 -0.39 16.12
N VAL A 77 12.25 0.04 15.89
CA VAL A 77 13.14 -0.42 14.79
C VAL A 77 13.98 -1.61 15.27
N VAL A 78 14.16 -2.65 14.43
CA VAL A 78 15.21 -3.65 14.61
C VAL A 78 16.22 -3.54 13.47
N ARG A 79 17.49 -3.37 13.84
CA ARG A 79 18.65 -3.36 12.94
C ARG A 79 18.92 -4.78 12.44
N LEU A 80 19.01 -4.96 11.13
CA LEU A 80 19.80 -6.05 10.57
C LEU A 80 20.72 -5.50 9.48
N PRO A 81 22.04 -5.73 9.58
CA PRO A 81 22.95 -5.42 8.48
C PRO A 81 22.77 -6.49 7.40
N LEU A 82 22.42 -6.10 6.17
CA LEU A 82 22.70 -6.95 5.03
C LEU A 82 24.21 -6.85 4.75
N ALA A 83 24.93 -7.90 5.10
CA ALA A 83 26.31 -8.10 4.69
C ALA A 83 26.34 -8.45 3.20
N GLY A 84 27.18 -7.76 2.43
CA GLY A 84 27.58 -8.23 1.12
C GLY A 84 28.44 -9.48 1.29
N GLY A 85 28.13 -10.52 0.53
CA GLY A 85 28.84 -11.79 0.53
C GLY A 85 28.09 -12.81 -0.34
N THR A 86 28.85 -13.52 -1.17
CA THR A 86 28.43 -14.45 -2.22
C THR A 86 27.52 -15.60 -1.75
N HIS A 87 26.76 -16.16 -2.69
CA HIS A 87 25.94 -17.36 -2.56
C HIS A 87 26.67 -18.53 -1.86
N ALA A 88 26.32 -18.81 -0.61
CA ALA A 88 26.22 -20.11 0.04
C ALA A 88 26.10 -19.88 1.56
N GLU A 89 25.38 -20.76 2.26
CA GLU A 89 25.33 -20.86 3.73
C GLU A 89 24.39 -19.88 4.46
N ALA A 90 23.10 -20.22 4.46
CA ALA A 90 22.19 -19.85 5.55
C ALA A 90 21.63 -21.13 6.19
N ARG A 91 22.33 -21.63 7.22
CA ARG A 91 21.80 -22.60 8.19
C ARG A 91 22.09 -22.10 9.61
N ALA A 92 21.09 -22.33 10.46
CA ALA A 92 21.11 -22.37 11.93
C ALA A 92 20.99 -21.05 12.73
N GLU A 93 19.80 -20.95 13.37
CA GLU A 93 19.55 -20.65 14.79
C GLU A 93 19.83 -19.26 15.39
N GLN A 94 18.79 -18.67 16.00
CA GLN A 94 18.65 -18.65 17.47
C GLN A 94 17.29 -18.06 17.91
N GLY A 95 16.66 -18.74 18.87
CA GLY A 95 15.36 -18.40 19.44
C GLY A 95 15.38 -17.21 20.40
N VAL A 96 14.21 -16.59 20.56
CA VAL A 96 13.93 -15.59 21.60
C VAL A 96 12.72 -16.09 22.38
N GLN A 97 12.88 -16.22 23.70
CA GLN A 97 11.83 -16.64 24.64
C GLN A 97 10.80 -15.51 24.83
N ASP A 98 9.52 -15.87 24.72
CA ASP A 98 8.37 -14.99 24.96
C ASP A 98 8.20 -14.69 26.45
N ILE A 99 8.10 -13.40 26.81
CA ILE A 99 7.64 -12.94 28.13
C ILE A 99 6.11 -12.84 28.10
N PRO A 100 5.35 -13.51 29.00
CA PRO A 100 3.90 -13.56 28.91
C PRO A 100 3.25 -12.26 29.40
N LEU A 101 2.75 -11.43 28.47
CA LEU A 101 1.80 -10.37 28.80
C LEU A 101 0.37 -10.95 28.95
N GLY A 102 -0.32 -10.55 30.02
CA GLY A 102 -1.66 -11.02 30.37
C GLY A 102 -2.74 -10.66 29.33
N ALA A 103 -3.78 -11.49 29.25
CA ALA A 103 -4.81 -11.48 28.19
C ALA A 103 -5.55 -10.13 28.01
N SER A 104 -5.66 -9.31 29.05
CA SER A 104 -6.29 -7.98 28.99
C SER A 104 -5.41 -6.93 28.30
N ALA A 105 -4.09 -7.00 28.43
CA ALA A 105 -3.16 -6.09 27.77
C ALA A 105 -3.07 -6.36 26.26
N ARG A 106 -3.24 -7.63 25.85
CA ARG A 106 -3.28 -8.03 24.43
C ARG A 106 -4.47 -7.43 23.70
N ARG A 107 -5.65 -7.36 24.34
CA ARG A 107 -6.89 -6.85 23.74
C ARG A 107 -6.87 -5.33 23.57
N LEU A 108 -6.37 -4.61 24.57
CA LEU A 108 -6.20 -3.15 24.49
C LEU A 108 -5.08 -2.75 23.51
N CYS A 109 -3.98 -3.52 23.43
CA CYS A 109 -2.93 -3.28 22.42
C CYS A 109 -3.41 -3.62 21.00
N SER A 110 -4.25 -4.64 20.80
CA SER A 110 -4.79 -4.97 19.46
C SER A 110 -5.77 -3.91 18.96
N GLU A 111 -6.59 -3.34 19.86
CA GLU A 111 -7.51 -2.23 19.52
C GLU A 111 -6.75 -0.89 19.32
N TYR A 112 -5.62 -0.67 20.02
CA TYR A 112 -4.77 0.52 19.86
C TYR A 112 -3.82 0.49 18.65
N ALA A 113 -3.35 -0.68 18.25
CA ALA A 113 -2.52 -0.86 17.06
C ALA A 113 -3.33 -0.65 15.76
N ALA A 114 -4.64 -0.95 15.79
CA ALA A 114 -5.54 -0.78 14.65
C ALA A 114 -5.77 0.68 14.22
N ALA A 115 -5.38 1.68 15.03
CA ALA A 115 -5.62 3.10 14.73
C ALA A 115 -4.38 3.85 14.17
N ASN A 116 -3.18 3.26 14.26
CA ASN A 116 -1.93 3.94 13.92
C ASN A 116 -1.05 3.05 13.03
N GLY A 117 -1.02 3.36 11.72
CA GLY A 117 -0.19 2.64 10.76
C GLY A 117 1.27 3.02 10.89
N ALA A 118 2.14 2.01 11.03
CA ALA A 118 3.58 2.16 10.93
C ALA A 118 4.05 1.87 9.50
N ALA A 119 4.89 2.74 8.95
CA ALA A 119 5.52 2.55 7.65
C ALA A 119 7.04 2.37 7.80
N LEU A 120 7.60 1.33 7.18
CA LEU A 120 9.03 1.11 7.07
C LEU A 120 9.50 1.55 5.69
N VAL A 121 10.41 2.52 5.63
CA VAL A 121 10.96 3.06 4.38
C VAL A 121 12.44 2.70 4.30
N SER A 122 12.88 2.15 3.17
CA SER A 122 14.32 2.01 2.89
C SER A 122 14.93 3.37 2.53
N ALA A 123 15.94 3.79 3.29
CA ALA A 123 16.69 5.02 3.09
C ALA A 123 18.12 4.73 2.64
N GLN A 124 18.61 5.51 1.67
CA GLN A 124 19.98 5.49 1.18
C GLN A 124 20.36 6.91 0.76
N ASN A 125 21.41 7.45 1.37
CA ASN A 125 21.91 8.80 1.10
C ASN A 125 23.17 8.75 0.21
N PRO A 126 23.13 9.26 -1.04
CA PRO A 126 24.30 9.25 -1.93
C PRO A 126 25.45 10.13 -1.43
N ASP A 127 25.17 11.15 -0.61
CA ASP A 127 26.19 12.06 -0.04
C ASP A 127 27.02 11.37 1.06
N GLU A 128 26.59 10.20 1.53
CA GLU A 128 27.27 9.40 2.55
C GLU A 128 27.46 7.95 2.07
N PRO A 129 28.28 7.71 1.02
CA PRO A 129 28.37 6.42 0.32
C PRO A 129 28.90 5.28 1.20
N SER A 130 29.55 5.59 2.32
CA SER A 130 30.00 4.62 3.31
C SER A 130 28.87 4.04 4.18
N LYS A 131 27.70 4.70 4.22
CA LYS A 131 26.54 4.22 4.96
C LYS A 131 25.75 3.22 4.12
N LYS A 132 25.56 2.03 4.68
CA LYS A 132 24.73 0.98 4.07
C LYS A 132 23.26 1.42 4.05
N PRO A 133 22.45 0.94 3.09
CA PRO A 133 21.01 1.15 3.09
C PRO A 133 20.38 0.65 4.39
N THR A 134 19.43 1.40 4.93
CA THR A 134 18.76 1.08 6.20
C THR A 134 17.26 1.23 6.09
N LEU A 135 16.51 0.46 6.87
CA LEU A 135 15.09 0.68 7.06
C LEU A 135 14.86 1.67 8.20
N GLN A 136 14.14 2.75 7.90
CA GLN A 136 13.69 3.74 8.86
C GLN A 136 12.19 3.61 9.07
N SER A 137 11.75 3.72 10.32
CA SER A 137 10.34 3.60 10.68
C SER A 137 9.72 4.97 10.91
N TYR A 138 8.49 5.15 10.44
CA TYR A 138 7.69 6.33 10.68
C TYR A 138 6.31 5.94 11.20
N THR A 139 5.87 6.65 12.23
CA THR A 139 4.49 6.55 12.75
C THR A 139 3.65 7.66 12.15
N VAL A 140 2.49 7.31 11.60
CA VAL A 140 1.57 8.30 11.03
C VAL A 140 0.18 8.14 11.66
N ASP A 141 -0.38 9.25 12.16
CA ASP A 141 -1.79 9.28 12.58
C ASP A 141 -2.69 9.21 11.34
N LEU A 142 -3.34 8.06 11.14
CA LEU A 142 -4.17 7.79 9.97
C LEU A 142 -5.49 8.57 9.99
N ASN A 143 -5.91 9.13 11.13
CA ASN A 143 -7.08 10.00 11.21
C ASN A 143 -6.78 11.40 10.63
N GLN A 144 -5.50 11.77 10.58
CA GLN A 144 -5.00 13.04 10.05
C GLN A 144 -4.19 12.85 8.77
N CYS A 145 -4.43 11.76 8.05
CA CYS A 145 -3.76 11.39 6.82
C CYS A 145 -4.78 10.99 5.76
N GLY A 146 -4.48 11.31 4.50
CA GLY A 146 -5.23 10.79 3.36
C GLY A 146 -5.18 9.26 3.28
N PRO A 147 -6.07 8.65 2.48
CA PRO A 147 -6.23 7.19 2.44
C PRO A 147 -5.10 6.46 1.70
N MET A 148 -4.27 7.15 0.91
CA MET A 148 -3.27 6.53 0.05
C MET A 148 -1.88 6.55 0.68
N VAL A 149 -1.04 5.58 0.33
CA VAL A 149 0.36 5.51 0.81
C VAL A 149 1.14 6.77 0.41
N LEU A 150 0.86 7.37 -0.75
CA LEU A 150 1.46 8.64 -1.14
C LEU A 150 1.13 9.78 -0.15
N ASP A 151 -0.09 9.80 0.40
CA ASP A 151 -0.50 10.83 1.37
C ASP A 151 0.35 10.70 2.64
N ALA A 152 0.58 9.47 3.11
CA ALA A 152 1.46 9.19 4.24
C ALA A 152 2.91 9.60 3.96
N LEU A 153 3.46 9.29 2.77
CA LEU A 153 4.82 9.69 2.39
C LEU A 153 4.99 11.20 2.35
N ILE A 154 4.00 11.94 1.82
CA ILE A 154 4.00 13.40 1.79
C ILE A 154 3.91 13.96 3.22
N LYS A 155 3.02 13.39 4.05
CA LYS A 155 2.87 13.80 5.46
C LYS A 155 4.17 13.60 6.24
N ILE A 156 4.80 12.44 6.11
CA ILE A 156 6.11 12.16 6.71
C ILE A 156 7.13 13.21 6.26
N LYS A 157 7.23 13.46 4.96
CA LYS A 157 8.19 14.44 4.42
C LYS A 157 7.96 15.86 4.94
N ASN A 158 6.70 16.27 5.05
CA ASN A 158 6.36 17.64 5.42
C ASN A 158 6.44 17.90 6.92
N GLU A 159 6.10 16.90 7.75
CA GLU A 159 5.87 17.09 9.18
C GLU A 159 6.91 16.39 10.07
N VAL A 160 7.60 15.36 9.56
CA VAL A 160 8.48 14.49 10.37
C VAL A 160 9.93 14.53 9.88
N ASP A 161 10.16 14.22 8.61
CA ASP A 161 11.50 14.10 8.04
C ASP A 161 11.57 14.66 6.60
N PRO A 162 12.00 15.93 6.45
CA PRO A 162 12.11 16.56 5.14
C PRO A 162 13.20 15.94 4.25
N THR A 163 14.07 15.07 4.78
CA THR A 163 15.13 14.41 4.01
C THR A 163 14.61 13.24 3.17
N LEU A 164 13.47 12.64 3.57
CA LEU A 164 12.83 11.53 2.85
C LEU A 164 12.55 11.91 1.38
N THR A 165 13.13 11.16 0.44
CA THR A 165 13.07 11.48 -0.99
C THR A 165 12.33 10.41 -1.79
N PHE A 166 11.36 10.84 -2.61
CA PHE A 166 10.60 9.98 -3.52
C PHE A 166 10.07 10.80 -4.71
N ARG A 167 9.77 10.13 -5.83
CA ARG A 167 9.15 10.77 -7.00
C ARG A 167 7.63 10.77 -6.89
N ARG A 168 7.01 11.91 -7.23
CA ARG A 168 5.56 12.07 -7.34
C ARG A 168 5.19 13.24 -8.25
N SER A 169 4.03 13.15 -8.91
CA SER A 169 3.47 14.25 -9.70
C SER A 169 1.94 14.26 -9.69
N CYS A 170 1.27 13.44 -10.50
CA CYS A 170 -0.17 13.57 -10.79
C CYS A 170 -1.16 13.20 -9.68
N ARG A 171 -0.72 12.51 -8.61
CA ARG A 171 -1.56 11.99 -7.50
C ARG A 171 -2.82 11.15 -7.87
N GLU A 172 -3.00 10.77 -9.12
CA GLU A 172 -4.19 10.02 -9.61
C GLU A 172 -3.86 8.82 -10.49
N GLY A 173 -2.57 8.43 -10.54
CA GLY A 173 -2.13 7.20 -11.18
C GLY A 173 -1.99 7.25 -12.70
N ILE A 174 -1.86 8.44 -13.30
CA ILE A 174 -1.66 8.59 -14.75
C ILE A 174 -0.21 8.84 -15.18
N CYS A 175 0.61 9.50 -14.35
CA CYS A 175 1.99 9.85 -14.73
C CYS A 175 3.05 8.76 -14.50
N GLY A 176 2.72 7.71 -13.72
CA GLY A 176 3.66 6.63 -13.40
C GLY A 176 4.81 6.96 -12.43
N SER A 177 5.00 8.22 -12.00
CA SER A 177 6.20 8.63 -11.25
C SER A 177 6.39 8.00 -9.87
N CYS A 178 5.31 7.66 -9.16
CA CYS A 178 5.36 7.15 -7.78
C CYS A 178 5.34 5.62 -7.70
N ALA A 179 5.91 4.96 -8.72
CA ALA A 179 6.09 3.52 -8.75
C ALA A 179 7.13 3.08 -7.71
N MET A 180 6.74 2.16 -6.84
CA MET A 180 7.60 1.61 -5.78
C MET A 180 7.07 0.24 -5.33
N ASN A 181 7.81 -0.47 -4.49
CA ASN A 181 7.37 -1.73 -3.91
C ASN A 181 6.73 -1.47 -2.55
N ILE A 182 5.43 -1.76 -2.41
CA ILE A 182 4.64 -1.54 -1.20
C ILE A 182 4.08 -2.89 -0.75
N GLY A 183 4.40 -3.31 0.47
CA GLY A 183 3.94 -4.59 1.00
C GLY A 183 4.43 -5.81 0.20
N GLY A 184 5.54 -5.68 -0.53
CA GLY A 184 6.08 -6.73 -1.38
C GLY A 184 5.59 -6.71 -2.83
N GLN A 185 4.64 -5.83 -3.20
CA GLN A 185 4.12 -5.70 -4.56
C GLN A 185 4.50 -4.36 -5.20
N ASN A 186 4.88 -4.38 -6.47
CA ASN A 186 5.12 -3.13 -7.20
C ASN A 186 3.78 -2.48 -7.55
N THR A 187 3.58 -1.24 -7.14
CA THR A 187 2.36 -0.49 -7.41
C THR A 187 2.65 1.02 -7.41
N LEU A 188 1.62 1.84 -7.65
CA LEU A 188 1.69 3.29 -7.51
C LEU A 188 1.27 3.70 -6.11
N ALA A 189 2.11 4.43 -5.39
CA ALA A 189 1.80 4.89 -4.03
C ALA A 189 0.51 5.73 -3.98
N CYS A 190 0.18 6.46 -5.05
CA CYS A 190 -1.05 7.27 -5.14
C CYS A 190 -2.34 6.47 -5.34
N LEU A 191 -2.25 5.19 -5.74
CA LEU A 191 -3.41 4.30 -5.89
C LEU A 191 -3.45 3.21 -4.81
N CYS A 192 -2.35 3.01 -4.08
CA CYS A 192 -2.24 2.03 -3.02
C CYS A 192 -2.89 2.60 -1.75
N ARG A 193 -4.03 2.03 -1.35
CA ARG A 193 -4.67 2.37 -0.08
C ARG A 193 -3.82 1.87 1.09
N ILE A 194 -3.74 2.69 2.14
CA ILE A 194 -3.18 2.27 3.41
C ILE A 194 -4.13 1.25 4.03
N ASP A 195 -3.59 0.08 4.36
CA ASP A 195 -4.32 -0.91 5.14
C ASP A 195 -4.44 -0.43 6.59
N ARG A 196 -5.66 -0.05 6.98
CA ARG A 196 -5.97 0.46 8.33
C ARG A 196 -6.27 -0.66 9.31
N GLU A 197 -6.53 -1.86 8.83
CA GLU A 197 -6.98 -2.98 9.67
C GLU A 197 -5.84 -3.94 9.99
N SER A 198 -4.81 -3.97 9.15
CA SER A 198 -3.62 -4.77 9.39
C SER A 198 -2.83 -4.25 10.60
N PRO A 199 -2.55 -5.11 11.59
CA PRO A 199 -1.65 -4.78 12.69
C PRO A 199 -0.16 -4.79 12.26
N LYS A 200 0.13 -5.08 10.99
CA LYS A 200 1.50 -5.18 10.45
C LYS A 200 1.93 -3.89 9.80
N ASP A 201 3.19 -3.53 10.03
CA ASP A 201 3.85 -2.42 9.38
C ASP A 201 3.87 -2.57 7.86
N THR A 202 3.54 -1.49 7.15
CA THR A 202 3.64 -1.45 5.69
C THR A 202 5.10 -1.19 5.30
N LYS A 203 5.71 -2.13 4.59
CA LYS A 203 7.08 -2.00 4.08
C LYS A 203 7.07 -1.33 2.71
N ILE A 204 7.92 -0.33 2.54
CA ILE A 204 8.06 0.46 1.32
C ILE A 204 9.53 0.42 0.89
N TYR A 205 9.76 -0.10 -0.31
CA TYR A 205 11.07 -0.18 -0.96
C TYR A 205 11.03 0.51 -2.33
N PRO A 206 12.20 0.87 -2.88
CA PRO A 206 12.31 1.25 -4.29
C PRO A 206 11.83 0.12 -5.21
N LEU A 207 11.73 0.42 -6.51
CA LEU A 207 11.52 -0.64 -7.49
C LEU A 207 12.64 -1.70 -7.40
N PRO A 208 12.32 -3.01 -7.37
CA PRO A 208 13.30 -4.07 -7.14
C PRO A 208 14.39 -4.13 -8.22
N HIS A 209 15.60 -4.51 -7.80
CA HIS A 209 16.75 -4.77 -8.66
C HIS A 209 17.17 -3.58 -9.56
N MET A 210 16.92 -2.35 -9.07
CA MET A 210 17.37 -1.11 -9.70
C MET A 210 18.47 -0.47 -8.87
N TYR A 211 19.39 0.24 -9.52
CA TYR A 211 20.30 1.14 -8.80
C TYR A 211 19.49 2.26 -8.13
N VAL A 212 19.72 2.46 -6.83
CA VAL A 212 19.05 3.48 -6.05
C VAL A 212 19.89 4.75 -6.06
N VAL A 213 19.31 5.85 -6.55
CA VAL A 213 19.96 7.18 -6.53
C VAL A 213 19.90 7.75 -5.12
N LYS A 214 18.70 7.75 -4.52
CA LYS A 214 18.46 8.19 -3.14
C LYS A 214 17.13 7.64 -2.63
N ASP A 215 17.10 7.10 -1.43
CA ASP A 215 15.89 6.59 -0.76
C ASP A 215 15.01 5.73 -1.69
N LEU A 216 13.81 6.21 -2.06
CA LEU A 216 12.84 5.53 -2.92
C LEU A 216 12.98 5.88 -4.42
N VAL A 217 14.09 6.50 -4.83
CA VAL A 217 14.32 7.00 -6.18
C VAL A 217 15.28 6.07 -6.93
N PRO A 218 14.76 5.14 -7.77
CA PRO A 218 15.61 4.32 -8.63
C PRO A 218 16.12 5.11 -9.83
N ASP A 219 17.25 4.70 -10.40
CA ASP A 219 17.68 5.10 -11.73
C ASP A 219 16.90 4.31 -12.80
N LEU A 220 16.17 5.02 -13.67
CA LEU A 220 15.37 4.44 -14.76
C LEU A 220 16.01 4.69 -16.14
N THR A 221 17.26 5.15 -16.20
CA THR A 221 17.94 5.49 -17.46
C THR A 221 17.98 4.32 -18.43
N GLN A 222 18.32 3.11 -17.95
CA GLN A 222 18.35 1.91 -18.80
C GLN A 222 16.96 1.54 -19.32
N PHE A 223 15.94 1.62 -18.46
CA PHE A 223 14.54 1.38 -18.86
C PHE A 223 14.10 2.32 -20.00
N TYR A 224 14.44 3.61 -19.92
CA TYR A 224 14.12 4.56 -20.99
C TYR A 224 14.96 4.37 -22.26
N LYS A 225 16.23 3.94 -22.13
CA LYS A 225 17.06 3.58 -23.29
C LYS A 225 16.46 2.43 -24.08
N GLN A 226 15.99 1.39 -23.40
CA GLN A 226 15.31 0.26 -24.03
C GLN A 226 13.97 0.66 -24.66
N TYR A 227 13.19 1.52 -24.01
CA TYR A 227 11.98 2.06 -24.64
C TYR A 227 12.29 2.85 -25.92
N LYS A 228 13.38 3.62 -25.94
CA LYS A 228 13.80 4.34 -27.15
C LYS A 228 14.27 3.40 -28.26
N SER A 229 14.90 2.26 -27.94
CA SER A 229 15.49 1.36 -28.94
C SER A 229 14.46 0.65 -29.82
N ILE A 230 13.22 0.54 -29.38
CA ILE A 230 12.12 -0.02 -30.18
C ILE A 230 11.49 0.98 -31.16
N GLU A 231 12.04 2.21 -31.23
CA GLU A 231 11.56 3.29 -32.10
C GLU A 231 10.06 3.57 -31.93
N PRO A 232 9.60 4.04 -30.74
CA PRO A 232 8.19 4.07 -30.38
C PRO A 232 7.44 5.28 -30.98
N TRP A 233 7.46 5.39 -32.30
CA TRP A 233 6.71 6.37 -33.11
C TRP A 233 6.20 5.71 -34.38
N LEU A 234 5.22 6.33 -35.03
CA LEU A 234 4.64 5.83 -36.28
C LEU A 234 5.67 5.90 -37.41
N LYS A 235 5.88 4.76 -38.10
CA LYS A 235 6.71 4.69 -39.29
C LYS A 235 5.85 4.24 -40.47
N ASN A 236 5.73 5.08 -41.48
CA ASN A 236 4.99 4.77 -42.70
C ASN A 236 5.62 5.49 -43.90
N ASP A 237 5.97 4.74 -44.94
CA ASP A 237 6.61 5.28 -46.15
C ASP A 237 5.61 5.86 -47.17
N ASN A 238 4.32 5.56 -47.00
CA ASN A 238 3.23 5.98 -47.89
C ASN A 238 2.14 6.73 -47.10
N PRO A 239 2.45 7.93 -46.54
CA PRO A 239 1.44 8.74 -45.87
C PRO A 239 0.34 9.22 -46.86
N PRO A 240 -0.90 9.42 -46.40
CA PRO A 240 -1.98 9.90 -47.25
C PRO A 240 -1.65 11.28 -47.83
N ALA A 241 -1.93 11.48 -49.12
CA ALA A 241 -1.64 12.74 -49.80
C ALA A 241 -2.43 13.94 -49.23
N GLN A 242 -3.62 13.69 -48.70
CA GLN A 242 -4.44 14.66 -47.97
C GLN A 242 -5.21 13.96 -46.84
N GLY A 243 -5.40 14.67 -45.72
CA GLY A 243 -6.21 14.19 -44.60
C GLY A 243 -5.48 13.28 -43.61
N GLU A 244 -6.28 12.53 -42.85
CA GLU A 244 -5.82 11.65 -41.77
C GLU A 244 -5.52 10.24 -42.28
N PHE A 245 -4.68 9.49 -41.54
CA PHE A 245 -4.59 8.04 -41.75
C PHE A 245 -5.92 7.38 -41.41
N LEU A 246 -6.53 6.70 -42.38
CA LEU A 246 -7.75 5.93 -42.14
C LEU A 246 -7.42 4.67 -41.33
N GLN A 247 -8.24 4.40 -40.31
CA GLN A 247 -8.14 3.21 -39.47
C GLN A 247 -9.55 2.72 -39.14
N SER A 248 -9.79 1.43 -39.34
CA SER A 248 -11.07 0.81 -38.99
C SER A 248 -11.25 0.78 -37.46
N ILE A 249 -12.50 0.68 -36.99
CA ILE A 249 -12.80 0.54 -35.56
C ILE A 249 -12.18 -0.77 -35.03
N GLU A 250 -12.23 -1.83 -35.84
CA GLU A 250 -11.65 -3.13 -35.54
C GLU A 250 -10.13 -3.06 -35.36
N ASP A 251 -9.43 -2.35 -36.25
CA ASP A 251 -7.98 -2.17 -36.14
C ASP A 251 -7.60 -1.29 -34.95
N ARG A 252 -8.33 -0.19 -34.73
CA ARG A 252 -8.10 0.67 -33.57
C ARG A 252 -8.28 -0.11 -32.27
N LYS A 253 -9.28 -0.99 -32.18
CA LYS A 253 -9.56 -1.81 -30.99
C LYS A 253 -8.41 -2.76 -30.66
N LYS A 254 -7.59 -3.18 -31.63
CA LYS A 254 -6.38 -3.99 -31.36
C LYS A 254 -5.38 -3.29 -30.46
N LEU A 255 -5.41 -1.95 -30.40
CA LEU A 255 -4.49 -1.15 -29.58
C LEU A 255 -4.93 -1.03 -28.11
N ASP A 256 -6.21 -1.30 -27.81
CA ASP A 256 -6.74 -1.25 -26.45
C ASP A 256 -6.02 -2.28 -25.55
N GLY A 257 -5.67 -1.85 -24.34
CA GLY A 257 -4.86 -2.64 -23.41
C GLY A 257 -3.35 -2.50 -23.62
N MET A 258 -2.90 -1.65 -24.55
CA MET A 258 -1.48 -1.35 -24.76
C MET A 258 -1.13 0.13 -24.69
N TYR A 259 -1.89 1.03 -25.33
CA TYR A 259 -1.55 2.46 -25.35
C TYR A 259 -1.78 3.15 -24.00
N GLU A 260 -2.55 2.54 -23.10
CA GLU A 260 -2.83 3.03 -21.74
C GLU A 260 -1.63 2.83 -20.79
N CYS A 261 -0.53 2.24 -21.29
CA CYS A 261 0.71 2.10 -20.55
C CYS A 261 1.30 3.47 -20.19
N ILE A 262 1.54 3.67 -18.90
CA ILE A 262 2.06 4.92 -18.33
C ILE A 262 3.58 4.89 -18.08
N LEU A 263 4.29 3.89 -18.63
CA LEU A 263 5.74 3.72 -18.49
C LEU A 263 6.27 3.80 -17.04
N CYS A 264 5.53 3.24 -16.08
CA CYS A 264 5.86 3.28 -14.65
C CYS A 264 6.93 2.25 -14.20
N ALA A 265 7.36 1.38 -15.11
CA ALA A 265 8.32 0.28 -14.87
C ALA A 265 7.91 -0.81 -13.84
N CYS A 266 6.76 -0.72 -13.15
CA CYS A 266 6.32 -1.72 -12.16
C CYS A 266 6.40 -3.17 -12.69
N CYS A 267 5.97 -3.39 -13.95
CA CYS A 267 5.94 -4.70 -14.57
C CYS A 267 7.33 -5.24 -14.94
N SER A 268 8.26 -4.39 -15.40
CA SER A 268 9.63 -4.82 -15.70
C SER A 268 10.39 -5.13 -14.42
N THR A 269 10.28 -4.28 -13.40
CA THR A 269 10.98 -4.48 -12.12
C THR A 269 10.31 -5.50 -11.21
N SER A 270 9.21 -6.15 -11.63
CA SER A 270 8.67 -7.35 -10.98
C SER A 270 9.07 -8.65 -11.68
N CYS A 271 9.70 -8.57 -12.86
CA CYS A 271 10.04 -9.72 -13.69
C CYS A 271 11.43 -10.26 -13.33
N PRO A 272 11.54 -11.51 -12.84
CA PRO A 272 12.85 -12.09 -12.51
C PRO A 272 13.79 -12.16 -13.72
N SER A 273 13.30 -12.46 -14.92
CA SER A 273 14.14 -12.44 -16.13
C SER A 273 14.78 -11.08 -16.38
N TYR A 274 14.08 -10.00 -16.02
CA TYR A 274 14.59 -8.64 -16.12
C TYR A 274 15.60 -8.32 -15.03
N TRP A 275 15.43 -8.83 -13.81
CA TRP A 275 16.44 -8.68 -12.75
C TRP A 275 17.79 -9.24 -13.21
N TRP A 276 17.78 -10.44 -13.79
CA TRP A 276 19.03 -11.11 -14.17
C TRP A 276 19.65 -10.59 -15.47
N ASN A 277 18.86 -10.04 -16.40
CA ASN A 277 19.31 -9.73 -17.75
C ASN A 277 18.87 -8.34 -18.24
N GLN A 278 18.73 -7.34 -17.34
CA GLN A 278 18.22 -6.00 -17.70
C GLN A 278 19.05 -5.27 -18.77
N ASP A 279 20.29 -5.68 -19.01
CA ASP A 279 21.15 -5.05 -20.01
C ASP A 279 20.72 -5.43 -21.44
N GLU A 280 20.13 -6.61 -21.62
CA GLU A 280 19.80 -7.16 -22.94
C GLU A 280 18.31 -7.51 -23.10
N TYR A 281 17.67 -8.06 -22.07
CA TYR A 281 16.23 -8.33 -22.09
C TYR A 281 15.45 -7.03 -21.93
N LEU A 282 14.65 -6.69 -22.96
CA LEU A 282 13.92 -5.41 -23.03
C LEU A 282 12.85 -5.25 -21.94
N GLY A 283 12.37 -6.36 -21.39
CA GLY A 283 11.36 -6.38 -20.35
C GLY A 283 9.93 -6.16 -20.87
N PRO A 284 8.93 -6.48 -20.01
CA PRO A 284 7.53 -6.50 -20.39
C PRO A 284 6.94 -5.15 -20.80
N ALA A 285 7.36 -4.03 -20.19
CA ALA A 285 6.84 -2.72 -20.57
C ALA A 285 7.24 -2.38 -22.02
N THR A 286 8.52 -2.54 -22.33
CA THR A 286 9.09 -2.25 -23.66
C THR A 286 8.52 -3.20 -24.71
N LEU A 287 8.45 -4.51 -24.43
CA LEU A 287 7.92 -5.48 -25.38
C LEU A 287 6.43 -5.27 -25.67
N MET A 288 5.61 -4.91 -24.68
CA MET A 288 4.22 -4.56 -24.92
C MET A 288 4.08 -3.31 -25.80
N GLN A 289 4.98 -2.33 -25.63
CA GLN A 289 5.02 -1.15 -26.50
C GLN A 289 5.55 -1.47 -27.90
N ALA A 290 6.48 -2.42 -28.05
CA ALA A 290 6.90 -2.91 -29.36
C ALA A 290 5.71 -3.54 -30.09
N TYR A 291 4.94 -4.40 -29.40
CA TYR A 291 3.74 -5.00 -29.96
C TYR A 291 2.67 -3.96 -30.32
N ARG A 292 2.50 -2.92 -29.50
CA ARG A 292 1.60 -1.79 -29.80
C ARG A 292 1.89 -1.13 -31.16
N TRP A 293 3.16 -1.09 -31.58
CA TRP A 293 3.53 -0.55 -32.89
C TRP A 293 3.41 -1.60 -33.99
N MET A 294 3.74 -2.86 -33.72
CA MET A 294 3.54 -3.97 -34.68
C MET A 294 2.06 -4.18 -35.03
N ALA A 295 1.15 -3.94 -34.07
CA ALA A 295 -0.29 -4.13 -34.23
C ALA A 295 -1.03 -2.90 -34.77
N ASP A 296 -0.37 -1.74 -34.92
CA ASP A 296 -1.00 -0.53 -35.47
C ASP A 296 -1.10 -0.64 -36.98
N SER A 297 -2.31 -0.71 -37.52
CA SER A 297 -2.56 -0.84 -38.97
C SER A 297 -1.98 0.29 -39.82
N ARG A 298 -1.60 1.40 -39.17
CA ARG A 298 -1.00 2.57 -39.83
C ARG A 298 0.53 2.47 -39.90
N ASP A 299 1.17 1.57 -39.16
CA ASP A 299 2.62 1.39 -39.18
C ASP A 299 3.01 0.38 -40.28
N SER A 300 3.89 0.77 -41.20
CA SER A 300 4.34 -0.09 -42.31
C SER A 300 5.62 -0.85 -41.98
N TYR A 301 6.13 -0.77 -40.75
CA TYR A 301 7.42 -1.33 -40.34
C TYR A 301 7.29 -2.54 -39.41
N LYS A 302 6.15 -3.25 -39.46
CA LYS A 302 5.87 -4.40 -38.61
C LYS A 302 6.99 -5.46 -38.68
N GLU A 303 7.37 -5.86 -39.89
CA GLU A 303 8.39 -6.89 -40.13
C GLU A 303 9.74 -6.48 -39.55
N GLN A 304 10.21 -5.27 -39.84
CA GLN A 304 11.51 -4.76 -39.35
C GLN A 304 11.52 -4.59 -37.82
N ARG A 305 10.38 -4.26 -37.21
CA ARG A 305 10.23 -4.24 -35.74
C ARG A 305 10.32 -5.67 -35.18
N GLY A 306 9.71 -6.64 -35.84
CA GLY A 306 9.79 -8.06 -35.50
C GLY A 306 11.20 -8.62 -35.60
N GLU A 307 11.91 -8.35 -36.70
CA GLU A 307 13.29 -8.77 -36.94
C GLU A 307 14.25 -8.27 -35.83
N LYS A 308 14.08 -7.03 -35.37
CA LYS A 308 14.86 -6.48 -34.24
C LYS A 308 14.71 -7.29 -32.95
N LEU A 309 13.62 -8.04 -32.80
CA LEU A 309 13.36 -8.91 -31.64
C LEU A 309 13.86 -10.35 -31.84
N GLN A 310 14.24 -10.74 -33.07
CA GLN A 310 14.78 -12.05 -33.40
C GLN A 310 16.26 -12.19 -32.97
N ASN A 311 16.48 -12.15 -31.66
CA ASN A 311 17.76 -12.48 -31.03
C ASN A 311 17.51 -13.13 -29.67
N ASP A 312 18.49 -13.86 -29.16
CA ASP A 312 18.34 -14.74 -27.98
C ASP A 312 17.91 -14.04 -26.68
N MET A 313 18.13 -12.73 -26.60
CA MET A 313 18.05 -11.96 -25.35
C MET A 313 16.89 -10.97 -25.30
N SER A 314 16.66 -10.19 -26.36
CA SER A 314 15.73 -9.05 -26.36
C SER A 314 14.31 -9.43 -25.96
N MET A 315 13.82 -10.57 -26.45
CA MET A 315 12.45 -11.06 -26.20
C MET A 315 12.42 -12.45 -25.55
N TYR A 316 13.25 -13.40 -26.02
CA TYR A 316 13.12 -14.81 -25.68
C TYR A 316 13.50 -15.17 -24.22
N ARG A 317 14.00 -14.22 -23.41
CA ARG A 317 14.13 -14.38 -21.95
C ARG A 317 12.81 -14.33 -21.19
N CYS A 318 11.69 -14.04 -21.86
CA CYS A 318 10.37 -14.16 -21.25
C CYS A 318 9.98 -15.65 -21.06
N HIS A 319 10.02 -16.13 -19.82
CA HIS A 319 9.62 -17.49 -19.43
C HIS A 319 8.22 -17.54 -18.80
N THR A 320 7.29 -16.67 -19.25
CA THR A 320 5.88 -16.70 -18.84
C THR A 320 5.65 -16.76 -17.32
N ILE A 321 6.37 -15.91 -16.56
CA ILE A 321 6.29 -15.85 -15.09
C ILE A 321 5.03 -15.10 -14.60
N PHE A 322 4.40 -14.29 -15.46
CA PHE A 322 3.18 -13.51 -15.19
C PHE A 322 3.20 -12.46 -14.06
N ASN A 323 4.32 -12.26 -13.36
CA ASN A 323 4.46 -11.14 -12.41
C ASN A 323 4.15 -9.76 -13.03
N CYS A 324 4.44 -9.58 -14.31
CA CYS A 324 4.21 -8.34 -15.03
C CYS A 324 2.72 -7.97 -15.14
N ALA A 325 1.86 -8.94 -15.49
CA ALA A 325 0.41 -8.76 -15.57
C ALA A 325 -0.19 -8.59 -14.17
N ARG A 326 0.22 -9.43 -13.21
CA ARG A 326 -0.26 -9.38 -11.82
C ARG A 326 -0.01 -8.04 -11.13
N THR A 327 1.11 -7.39 -11.43
CA THR A 327 1.52 -6.15 -10.74
C THR A 327 1.10 -4.88 -11.45
N CYS A 328 0.53 -4.95 -12.68
CA CYS A 328 0.27 -3.76 -13.46
C CYS A 328 -0.80 -2.89 -12.80
N PRO A 329 -0.49 -1.65 -12.36
CA PRO A 329 -1.45 -0.79 -11.67
C PRO A 329 -2.59 -0.31 -12.57
N LYS A 330 -2.45 -0.49 -13.89
CA LYS A 330 -3.45 -0.15 -14.90
C LYS A 330 -4.26 -1.36 -15.37
N GLY A 331 -4.01 -2.56 -14.82
CA GLY A 331 -4.71 -3.78 -15.23
C GLY A 331 -4.37 -4.25 -16.65
N LEU A 332 -3.23 -3.83 -17.20
CA LEU A 332 -2.79 -4.25 -18.54
C LEU A 332 -2.16 -5.64 -18.50
N ASN A 333 -2.08 -6.30 -19.66
CA ASN A 333 -1.52 -7.64 -19.80
C ASN A 333 -0.27 -7.69 -20.71
N PRO A 334 0.90 -7.24 -20.22
CA PRO A 334 2.15 -7.35 -20.99
C PRO A 334 2.53 -8.79 -21.35
N ALA A 335 2.14 -9.78 -20.54
CA ALA A 335 2.45 -11.18 -20.81
C ALA A 335 1.76 -11.68 -22.08
N GLU A 336 0.49 -11.30 -22.28
CA GLU A 336 -0.26 -11.62 -23.49
C GLU A 336 0.32 -10.92 -24.72
N ALA A 337 0.70 -9.65 -24.62
CA ALA A 337 1.36 -8.95 -25.72
C ALA A 337 2.66 -9.64 -26.15
N ILE A 338 3.50 -10.08 -25.19
CA ILE A 338 4.72 -10.83 -25.50
C ILE A 338 4.39 -12.19 -26.15
N ALA A 339 3.34 -12.87 -25.69
CA ALA A 339 2.91 -14.13 -26.29
C ALA A 339 2.44 -13.94 -27.74
N LYS A 340 1.72 -12.85 -28.03
CA LYS A 340 1.30 -12.49 -29.40
C LYS A 340 2.50 -12.21 -30.31
N ILE A 341 3.51 -11.46 -29.85
CA ILE A 341 4.75 -11.28 -30.62
C ILE A 341 5.37 -12.64 -30.96
N LYS A 342 5.54 -13.52 -29.96
CA LYS A 342 6.14 -14.85 -30.15
C LYS A 342 5.35 -15.71 -31.14
N LEU A 343 4.02 -15.63 -31.11
CA LEU A 343 3.16 -16.36 -32.02
C LEU A 343 3.35 -15.85 -33.45
N GLU A 344 3.26 -14.54 -33.66
CA GLU A 344 3.39 -13.93 -34.99
C GLU A 344 4.76 -14.25 -35.61
N LEU A 345 5.85 -14.09 -34.84
CA LEU A 345 7.21 -14.41 -35.30
C LEU A 345 7.47 -15.90 -35.56
N ALA A 346 6.61 -16.80 -35.07
CA ALA A 346 6.73 -18.24 -35.32
C ALA A 346 5.85 -18.72 -36.48
N THR A 347 4.93 -17.89 -36.95
CA THR A 347 3.96 -18.21 -38.02
C THR A 347 4.23 -17.47 -39.33
N GLU A 348 5.02 -16.40 -39.28
CA GLU A 348 5.67 -15.77 -40.44
C GLU A 348 6.86 -16.63 -40.87
#